data_AF-K9S5E1-F1
#
_entry.id   AF-K9S5E1-F1
#
_cell.length_a   1.000
_cell.length_b   1.000
_cell.length_c   1.000
_cell.angle_alpha   90.00
_cell.angle_beta   90.00
_cell.angle_gamma   90.00
#
_symmetry.space_group_name_H-M   'P 1'
#
loop_
_entity.id
_entity.type
_entity.pdbx_description
1 polymer ?
#
loop_
_entity_poly.entity_id
_entity_poly.type
_entity_poly.pdbx_seq_one_letter_code
_entity_poly.pdbx_strand_id
1 'polypeptide(L)' 'MAHPCELERVSEDLRTLLSEEASKPSADKRDAVAGLMNSERFVASYEACVWWDGCYYCQDAKGDWYCIRCGFF' A
#
# COMPACT_ATOMS: atom_id res chain seq x y z
N MET A 1 12.00 -12.97 -9.82
CA MET A 1 10.59 -13.37 -9.81
C MET A 1 9.91 -12.48 -8.80
N ALA A 2 9.11 -11.49 -9.25
CA ALA A 2 8.33 -10.68 -8.34
C ALA A 2 7.26 -11.59 -7.73
N HIS A 3 7.30 -11.83 -6.42
CA HIS A 3 6.21 -12.54 -5.75
C HIS A 3 5.00 -11.60 -5.73
N PRO A 4 3.89 -11.94 -6.39
CA PRO A 4 2.70 -11.12 -6.38
C PRO A 4 2.03 -11.29 -5.03
N CYS A 5 2.32 -10.41 -4.07
CA CYS A 5 1.42 -10.17 -2.93
C CYS A 5 0.25 -9.29 -3.39
N GLU A 6 -0.34 -9.59 -4.54
CA GLU A 6 -1.41 -8.77 -5.12
C GLU A 6 -2.67 -8.97 -4.28
N LEU A 7 -3.07 -7.91 -3.56
CA LEU A 7 -4.32 -7.82 -2.80
C LEU A 7 -4.47 -8.76 -1.60
N GLU A 8 -3.37 -9.32 -1.09
CA GLU A 8 -3.42 -10.04 0.17
C GLU A 8 -3.57 -9.07 1.35
N ARG A 9 -4.56 -9.36 2.19
CA ARG A 9 -4.79 -8.61 3.44
C ARG A 9 -3.61 -8.86 4.37
N VAL A 10 -3.02 -7.79 4.88
CA VAL A 10 -1.87 -7.89 5.77
C VAL A 10 -2.25 -8.40 7.15
N SER A 11 -1.30 -9.04 7.84
CA SER A 11 -1.45 -9.45 9.24
C SER A 11 -1.68 -8.26 10.17
N GLU A 12 -2.31 -8.50 11.32
CA GLU A 12 -2.69 -7.44 12.27
C GLU A 12 -1.49 -6.64 12.81
N ASP A 13 -0.36 -7.32 13.04
CA ASP A 13 0.90 -6.72 13.48
C ASP A 13 1.44 -5.71 12.44
N LEU A 14 1.51 -6.14 11.17
CA LEU A 14 1.90 -5.29 10.05
C LEU A 14 0.90 -4.15 9.83
N ARG A 15 -0.39 -4.38 10.05
CA ARG A 15 -1.44 -3.35 9.94
C ARG A 15 -1.19 -2.17 10.90
N THR A 16 -0.75 -2.47 12.12
CA THR A 16 -0.42 -1.45 13.12
C THR A 16 0.78 -0.62 12.67
N LEU A 17 1.84 -1.27 12.20
CA LEU A 17 3.03 -0.59 11.67
C LEU A 17 2.72 0.30 10.47
N LEU A 18 1.94 -0.21 9.50
CA LEU A 18 1.54 0.56 8.32
C LEU A 18 0.67 1.76 8.68
N SER A 19 -0.21 1.63 9.67
CA SER A 19 -1.05 2.74 10.14
C SER A 19 -0.23 3.83 10.85
N GLU A 20 0.80 3.44 11.60
CA GLU A 20 1.75 4.39 12.20
C GLU A 20 2.57 5.09 11.12
N GLU A 21 3.04 4.35 10.11
CA GLU A 21 3.77 4.92 8.97
C GLU A 21 2.88 5.88 8.17
N ALA A 22 1.62 5.51 7.91
CA ALA A 22 0.64 6.34 7.21
C ALA A 22 0.29 7.64 7.95
N SER A 23 0.49 7.67 9.27
CA SER A 23 0.30 8.88 10.07
C SER A 23 1.40 9.93 9.80
N LYS A 24 2.49 9.57 9.08
CA LYS A 24 3.53 10.51 8.69
C LYS A 24 3.13 11.23 7.40
N PRO A 25 3.20 12.58 7.36
CA PRO A 25 2.74 13.37 6.21
C PRO A 25 3.52 13.12 4.90
N SER A 26 4.68 12.47 4.96
CA SER A 26 5.50 12.12 3.79
C SER A 26 5.34 10.66 3.32
N ALA A 27 4.50 9.89 4.01
CA ALA A 27 4.32 8.46 3.75
C ALA A 27 3.31 8.18 2.64
N ASP A 28 2.48 9.14 2.25
CA ASP A 28 1.52 8.94 1.16
C ASP A 28 2.24 8.75 -0.18
N LYS A 29 2.11 7.54 -0.74
CA LYS A 29 2.69 7.09 -2.01
C LYS A 29 1.61 6.79 -3.05
N ARG A 30 0.41 7.35 -2.92
CA ARG A 30 -0.70 7.09 -3.85
C ARG A 30 -0.33 7.38 -5.30
N ASP A 31 0.37 8.49 -5.53
CA ASP A 31 0.84 8.87 -6.88
C ASP A 31 1.79 7.82 -7.48
N ALA A 32 2.73 7.30 -6.67
CA ALA A 32 3.65 6.25 -7.10
C ALA A 32 2.92 4.93 -7.40
N VAL A 33 1.95 4.55 -6.56
CA VAL A 33 1.11 3.36 -6.78
C VAL A 33 0.25 3.53 -8.04
N ALA A 34 -0.29 4.72 -8.29
CA ALA A 34 -1.12 5.00 -9.47
C ALA A 34 -0.31 4.82 -10.76
N GLY A 35 0.93 5.32 -10.78
CA GLY A 35 1.88 5.10 -11.87
C GLY A 35 2.22 3.62 -12.05
N LEU A 36 2.43 2.88 -10.97
CA LEU A 36 2.79 1.45 -11.00
C LEU A 36 1.68 0.54 -11.50
N MET A 37 0.42 0.83 -11.17
CA MET A 37 -0.74 0.05 -11.61
C MET A 37 -1.32 0.53 -12.94
N ASN A 38 -0.79 1.65 -13.48
CA ASN A 38 -1.34 2.32 -14.66
C ASN A 38 -2.86 2.55 -14.56
N SER A 39 -3.35 2.73 -13.32
CA SER A 39 -4.77 2.71 -12.98
C SER A 39 -5.04 3.69 -11.85
N GLU A 40 -5.21 4.97 -12.18
CA GLU A 40 -5.59 6.02 -11.22
C GLU A 40 -6.92 5.69 -10.52
N ARG A 41 -7.84 5.00 -11.22
CA ARG A 41 -9.11 4.52 -10.66
C ARG A 41 -8.94 3.54 -9.50
N PHE A 42 -7.87 2.77 -9.50
CA PHE A 42 -7.62 1.78 -8.44
C PHE A 42 -7.22 2.51 -7.14
N VAL A 43 -6.33 3.49 -7.25
CA VAL A 43 -5.84 4.26 -6.09
C VAL A 43 -6.87 5.26 -5.55
N ALA A 44 -7.88 5.62 -6.36
CA ALA A 44 -9.01 6.41 -5.92
C ALA A 44 -9.87 5.72 -4.85
N SER A 45 -9.85 4.39 -4.78
CA SER A 45 -10.58 3.61 -3.76
C SER A 45 -9.84 3.47 -2.43
N TYR A 46 -8.58 3.88 -2.35
CA TYR A 46 -7.75 3.80 -1.15
C TYR A 46 -7.57 5.18 -0.51
N GLU A 47 -7.62 5.24 0.81
CA GLU A 47 -7.49 6.47 1.59
C GLU A 47 -6.02 6.86 1.78
N ALA A 48 -5.15 5.86 1.97
CA ALA A 48 -3.71 6.03 2.16
C ALA A 48 -2.94 4.92 1.45
N CYS A 49 -1.75 5.23 0.94
CA CYS A 49 -0.81 4.22 0.48
C CYS A 49 0.58 4.49 1.02
N VAL A 50 1.27 3.47 1.51
CA VAL A 50 2.61 3.58 2.09
C VAL A 50 3.58 2.61 1.43
N TRP A 51 4.87 2.95 1.49
CA TRP A 51 5.95 2.04 1.14
C TRP A 51 6.61 1.54 2.41
N TRP A 52 6.62 0.22 2.60
CA TRP A 52 7.19 -0.42 3.77
C TRP A 52 7.90 -1.71 3.34
N ASP A 53 9.10 -1.94 3.86
CA ASP A 53 9.88 -3.17 3.63
C ASP A 53 10.00 -3.62 2.16
N GLY A 54 10.12 -2.66 1.23
CA GLY A 54 10.22 -2.98 -0.20
C GLY A 54 8.89 -3.23 -0.91
N CYS A 55 7.75 -3.02 -0.24
CA CYS A 55 6.43 -3.20 -0.81
C CYS A 55 5.53 -1.96 -0.64
N TYR A 56 4.65 -1.75 -1.62
CA TYR A 56 3.56 -0.80 -1.53
C TYR A 56 2.35 -1.46 -0.89
N TYR A 57 1.83 -0.80 0.15
CA TYR A 57 0.60 -1.18 0.83
C TYR A 57 -0.40 -0.03 0.72
N CYS A 58 -1.69 -0.34 0.57
CA CYS A 58 -2.75 0.66 0.55
C CYS A 58 -3.88 0.30 1.51
N GLN A 59 -4.46 1.32 2.13
CA GLN A 59 -5.56 1.24 3.07
C GLN A 59 -6.88 1.58 2.38
N ASP A 60 -7.86 0.69 2.45
CA ASP A 60 -9.21 0.97 1.95
C ASP A 60 -10.03 1.78 2.97
N ALA A 61 -11.17 2.32 2.54
CA ALA A 61 -12.10 3.11 3.38
C ALA A 61 -12.60 2.41 4.67
N LYS A 62 -12.46 1.08 4.78
CA LYS A 62 -12.76 0.29 5.98
C LYS A 62 -11.58 0.21 6.97
N GLY A 63 -10.44 0.80 6.63
CA GLY A 63 -9.22 0.76 7.42
C GLY A 63 -8.38 -0.51 7.22
N ASP A 64 -8.75 -1.38 6.27
CA ASP A 64 -7.99 -2.58 5.96
C ASP A 64 -6.84 -2.28 5.00
N TRP A 65 -5.71 -2.92 5.27
CA TRP A 65 -4.48 -2.75 4.50
C TRP A 65 -4.24 -3.94 3.58
N TYR A 66 -3.85 -3.63 2.35
CA TYR A 66 -3.60 -4.60 1.30
C TYR A 66 -2.22 -4.37 0.74
N CYS A 67 -1.46 -5.46 0.56
CA CYS A 67 -0.26 -5.39 -0.26
C CYS A 67 -0.67 -5.21 -1.71
N ILE A 68 -0.11 -4.22 -2.38
CA ILE A 68 -0.39 -3.93 -3.78
C ILE A 68 0.72 -4.49 -4.65
N ARG A 69 1.97 -4.19 -4.32
CA ARG A 69 3.12 -4.61 -5.12
C ARG A 69 4.41 -4.53 -4.33
N CYS A 70 5.20 -5.60 -4.36
CA CYS A 70 6.57 -5.59 -3.87
C CYS A 70 7.55 -5.25 -4.99
N GLY A 71 8.41 -4.27 -4.75
CA GLY A 71 9.53 -3.97 -5.62
C GLY A 71 10.73 -4.84 -5.23
N PHE A 72 11.24 -5.63 -6.17
CA PHE A 72 12.59 -6.17 -6.05
C PHE A 72 13.56 -5.05 -6.42
N PHE A 73 14.21 -4.45 -5.43
CA PHE A 73 15.39 -3.63 -5.62
C PHE A 73 16.64 -4.48 -5.45
#